data_AF-G4Q9Y2-F1
#
_entry.id   AF-G4Q9Y2-F1
#
_cell.length_a   1.000
_cell.length_b   1.000
_cell.length_c   1.000
_cell.angle_alpha   90.00
_cell.angle_beta   90.00
_cell.angle_gamma   90.00
#
_symmetry.space_group_name_H-M   'P 1'
#
loop_
_entity.id
_entity.type
_entity.pdbx_description
1 polymer ?
#
loop_
_entity_poly.entity_id
_entity_poly.type
_entity_poly.pdbx_seq_one_letter_code
_entity_poly.pdbx_strand_id
1 'polypeptide(L)'
;MIVTIYICVYLKVEQNILNSENKETFQYISGWEALNITNEKGLTADWHPLNYFQKDKPFKLYTLDKCMPLGTKGIKLRYIPFLKNRYYVASFARAIADLVYLDQCYGLKNCVYDFLDEKDAKEIYDYLKIINKTKNVEQFMRYELTKLYFEEKTMLDSQNDRIKLIKEILPLLGDKFVLKGGTALYLYYGLDRYSEDVDLDCKTSNMNFLNKLKNHRDFKDWKVTLKTNTETAFKLMIDYGAVSKEGAYPLKIEVSARNTQRLRDLPNLYQKHGNVNVYGIDELIHMKTAAFTGRDKVRDLYDLNFLFKKYPENFSESLLRVIVPKLYYSGEEELNNLLEYEFNKHNLSISGFVDFKNFTESLEKRMTERLTFLEKNKTIYPTNSKHDNDG
;
A
#
# COMPACT_ATOMS: atom_id res chain seq x y z
N MET A 1 -34.00 10.88 -30.25
CA MET A 1 -33.01 11.63 -31.09
C MET A 1 -32.20 12.65 -30.28
N ILE A 2 -32.80 13.40 -29.34
CA ILE A 2 -32.09 14.43 -28.54
C ILE A 2 -31.13 13.85 -27.49
N VAL A 3 -31.46 12.70 -26.87
CA VAL A 3 -30.61 12.05 -25.85
C VAL A 3 -29.32 11.47 -26.47
N THR A 4 -29.39 10.94 -27.69
CA THR A 4 -28.24 10.39 -28.42
C THR A 4 -27.25 11.48 -28.86
N ILE A 5 -27.75 12.67 -29.20
CA ILE A 5 -26.92 13.84 -29.58
C ILE A 5 -26.16 14.37 -28.35
N TYR A 6 -26.79 14.39 -27.17
CA TYR A 6 -26.13 14.84 -25.93
C TYR A 6 -24.97 13.93 -25.51
N ILE A 7 -25.16 12.61 -25.62
CA ILE A 7 -24.12 11.61 -25.31
C ILE A 7 -22.98 11.65 -26.35
N CYS A 8 -23.30 11.86 -27.63
CA CYS A 8 -22.28 12.01 -28.68
C CYS A 8 -21.47 13.30 -28.54
N VAL A 9 -22.05 14.40 -28.08
CA VAL A 9 -21.31 15.65 -27.78
C VAL A 9 -20.46 15.49 -26.52
N TYR A 10 -20.94 14.79 -25.50
CA TYR A 10 -20.19 14.53 -24.27
C TYR A 10 -18.95 13.65 -24.53
N LEU A 11 -19.11 12.58 -25.32
CA LEU A 11 -18.01 11.70 -25.73
C LEU A 11 -17.04 12.39 -26.71
N LYS A 12 -17.52 13.31 -27.57
CA LYS A 12 -16.62 14.12 -28.44
C LYS A 12 -15.83 15.16 -27.66
N VAL A 13 -16.37 15.70 -26.57
CA VAL A 13 -15.64 16.65 -25.70
C VAL A 13 -14.59 15.92 -24.86
N GLU A 14 -14.89 14.73 -24.33
CA GLU A 14 -13.88 13.90 -23.65
C GLU A 14 -12.80 13.38 -24.62
N GLN A 15 -13.15 12.99 -25.84
CA GLN A 15 -12.17 12.53 -26.84
C GLN A 15 -11.37 13.68 -27.47
N ASN A 16 -11.93 14.89 -27.64
CA ASN A 16 -11.18 16.03 -28.18
C ASN A 16 -10.20 16.65 -27.17
N ILE A 17 -10.33 16.36 -25.87
CA ILE A 17 -9.35 16.77 -24.85
C ILE A 17 -8.22 15.74 -24.72
N LEU A 18 -8.48 14.48 -25.10
CA LEU A 18 -7.45 13.43 -25.18
C LEU A 18 -6.66 13.44 -26.51
N ASN A 19 -7.18 14.06 -27.58
CA ASN A 19 -6.56 14.08 -28.91
C ASN A 19 -6.21 15.49 -29.44
N SER A 20 -5.76 16.40 -28.58
CA SER A 20 -5.02 17.59 -29.05
C SER A 20 -3.55 17.46 -28.69
N GLU A 21 -2.78 16.87 -29.60
CA GLU A 21 -1.33 16.95 -29.64
C GLU A 21 -0.95 18.45 -29.61
N ASN A 22 -0.29 18.90 -28.53
CA ASN A 22 0.22 20.25 -28.24
C ASN A 22 -0.61 21.22 -27.36
N LYS A 23 -1.17 20.77 -26.22
CA LYS A 23 -1.13 21.61 -25.00
C LYS A 23 -0.66 20.81 -23.80
N GLU A 24 0.61 21.00 -23.41
CA GLU A 24 1.22 20.40 -22.21
C GLU A 24 0.67 20.96 -20.89
N THR A 25 -0.33 21.84 -20.95
CA THR A 25 -0.88 22.57 -19.82
C THR A 25 -2.40 22.71 -19.90
N PHE A 26 -3.05 22.67 -18.74
CA PHE A 26 -4.50 22.73 -18.56
C PHE A 26 -4.87 23.77 -17.50
N GLN A 27 -5.89 24.60 -17.74
CA GLN A 27 -6.28 25.66 -16.80
C GLN A 27 -7.49 25.27 -15.95
N TYR A 28 -7.47 25.63 -14.67
CA TYR A 28 -8.54 25.38 -13.72
C TYR A 28 -8.64 26.48 -12.65
N ILE A 29 -9.78 26.55 -11.97
CA ILE A 29 -9.99 27.45 -10.83
C ILE A 29 -9.56 26.71 -9.56
N SER A 30 -8.66 27.32 -8.80
CA SER A 30 -8.13 26.79 -7.54
C SER A 30 -7.91 27.90 -6.52
N GLY A 31 -7.30 27.56 -5.38
CA GLY A 31 -6.97 28.49 -4.31
C GLY A 31 -8.18 29.27 -3.80
N TRP A 32 -7.97 30.54 -3.49
CA TRP A 32 -9.02 31.39 -2.92
C TRP A 32 -10.22 31.55 -3.86
N GLU A 33 -10.01 31.59 -5.18
CA GLU A 33 -11.09 31.63 -6.16
C GLU A 33 -12.02 30.41 -6.02
N ALA A 34 -11.45 29.20 -5.86
CA ALA A 34 -12.24 27.98 -5.71
C ALA A 34 -12.92 27.88 -4.33
N LEU A 35 -12.31 28.39 -3.27
CA LEU A 35 -12.92 28.43 -1.92
C LEU A 35 -14.17 29.31 -1.88
N ASN A 36 -14.29 30.26 -2.81
CA ASN A 36 -15.43 31.16 -2.97
C ASN A 36 -16.48 30.64 -3.98
N ILE A 37 -16.26 29.46 -4.57
CA ILE A 37 -17.24 28.79 -5.43
C ILE A 37 -17.97 27.73 -4.60
N THR A 38 -19.30 27.80 -4.57
CA THR A 38 -20.13 26.82 -3.89
C THR A 38 -19.82 25.39 -4.39
N ASN A 39 -19.62 24.44 -3.49
CA ASN A 39 -19.31 23.04 -3.81
C ASN A 39 -20.58 22.24 -4.20
N GLU A 40 -20.43 20.94 -4.48
CA GLU A 40 -21.54 20.06 -4.87
C GLU A 40 -22.59 19.88 -3.75
N LYS A 41 -22.24 20.19 -2.49
CA LYS A 41 -23.13 20.15 -1.33
C LYS A 41 -23.83 21.49 -1.06
N GLY A 42 -23.61 22.51 -1.89
CA GLY A 42 -24.19 23.85 -1.66
C GLY A 42 -23.43 24.71 -0.65
N LEU A 43 -22.23 24.31 -0.22
CA LEU A 43 -21.42 25.05 0.75
C LEU A 43 -20.36 25.92 0.07
N THR A 44 -20.05 27.07 0.65
CA THR A 44 -18.94 27.95 0.25
C THR A 44 -17.97 28.04 1.42
N ALA A 45 -16.67 27.87 1.19
CA ALA A 45 -15.66 27.83 2.24
C ALA A 45 -15.29 29.25 2.71
N ASP A 46 -14.87 30.09 1.77
CA ASP A 46 -14.50 31.49 2.01
C ASP A 46 -15.62 32.38 1.43
N TRP A 47 -16.29 33.18 2.26
CA TRP A 47 -17.50 33.93 1.91
C TRP A 47 -17.21 35.34 1.39
N HIS A 48 -16.24 35.47 0.49
CA HIS A 48 -15.76 36.75 -0.06
C HIS A 48 -15.73 36.79 -1.60
N PRO A 49 -16.78 36.34 -2.32
CA PRO A 49 -16.70 36.13 -3.78
C PRO A 49 -16.42 37.42 -4.56
N LEU A 50 -16.82 38.58 -4.03
CA LEU A 50 -16.56 39.88 -4.67
C LEU A 50 -15.08 40.30 -4.62
N ASN A 51 -14.26 39.68 -3.78
CA ASN A 51 -12.81 39.90 -3.77
C ASN A 51 -12.14 39.22 -4.98
N TYR A 52 -12.72 38.12 -5.46
CA TYR A 52 -12.11 37.23 -6.45
C TYR A 52 -12.82 37.26 -7.81
N PHE A 53 -14.13 37.53 -7.83
CA PHE A 53 -14.97 37.56 -9.03
C PHE A 53 -15.60 38.94 -9.21
N GLN A 54 -14.77 39.94 -9.53
CA GLN A 54 -15.24 41.29 -9.83
C GLN A 54 -15.76 41.38 -11.25
N LYS A 55 -16.84 42.15 -11.43
CA LYS A 55 -17.38 42.44 -12.75
C LYS A 55 -16.28 43.10 -13.61
N ASP A 56 -16.13 42.62 -14.84
CA ASP A 56 -15.21 43.15 -15.85
C ASP A 56 -13.71 43.03 -15.50
N LYS A 57 -13.33 42.21 -14.50
CA LYS A 57 -11.94 41.86 -14.22
C LYS A 57 -11.68 40.37 -14.43
N PRO A 58 -10.52 39.98 -14.99
CA PRO A 58 -10.14 38.58 -15.05
C PRO A 58 -9.87 38.07 -13.63
N PHE A 59 -10.33 36.85 -13.34
CA PHE A 59 -9.98 36.13 -12.12
C PHE A 59 -8.79 35.19 -12.40
N LYS A 60 -8.11 34.76 -11.33
CA LYS A 60 -6.91 33.92 -11.44
C LYS A 60 -7.29 32.52 -11.91
N LEU A 61 -6.50 31.99 -12.85
CA LEU A 61 -6.51 30.58 -13.24
C LEU A 61 -5.19 29.94 -12.86
N TYR A 62 -5.28 28.71 -12.39
CA TYR A 62 -4.12 27.86 -12.10
C TYR A 62 -3.82 27.02 -13.33
N THR A 63 -2.53 26.78 -13.57
CA THR A 63 -2.06 25.95 -14.68
C THR A 63 -1.59 24.61 -14.14
N LEU A 64 -2.21 23.54 -14.59
CA LEU A 64 -1.76 22.18 -14.39
C LEU A 64 -0.81 21.81 -15.54
N ASP A 65 0.42 21.43 -15.21
CA ASP A 65 1.38 20.85 -16.14
C ASP A 65 1.75 19.41 -15.73
N LYS A 66 2.53 18.72 -16.56
CA LYS A 66 2.98 17.33 -16.30
C LYS A 66 3.88 17.20 -15.06
N CYS A 67 4.48 18.28 -14.58
CA CYS A 67 5.38 18.29 -13.44
C CYS A 67 4.65 18.48 -12.11
N MET A 68 3.37 18.87 -12.12
CA MET A 68 2.58 19.10 -10.93
C MET A 68 2.24 17.77 -10.22
N PRO A 69 2.67 17.53 -8.95
CA PRO A 69 2.60 16.20 -8.34
C PRO A 69 1.18 15.66 -8.11
N LEU A 70 0.19 16.54 -7.94
CA LEU A 70 -1.19 16.14 -7.67
C LEU A 70 -1.98 15.80 -8.94
N GLY A 71 -1.46 16.11 -10.14
CA GLY A 71 -2.18 15.89 -11.39
C GLY A 71 -3.61 16.47 -11.35
N THR A 72 -4.58 15.69 -11.82
CA THR A 72 -6.01 16.07 -11.86
C THR A 72 -6.79 15.75 -10.57
N LYS A 73 -6.13 15.29 -9.50
CA LYS A 73 -6.81 14.93 -8.23
C LYS A 73 -7.58 16.13 -7.67
N GLY A 74 -8.84 15.88 -7.29
CA GLY A 74 -9.73 16.90 -6.72
C GLY A 74 -10.27 17.92 -7.73
N ILE A 75 -10.06 17.76 -9.04
CA ILE A 75 -10.53 18.71 -10.06
C ILE A 75 -11.72 18.12 -10.83
N LYS A 76 -12.80 18.91 -10.99
CA LYS A 76 -13.99 18.50 -11.75
C LYS A 76 -14.52 19.62 -12.65
N LEU A 77 -15.08 19.27 -13.81
CA LEU A 77 -15.77 20.20 -14.70
C LEU A 77 -17.16 20.55 -14.14
N ARG A 78 -17.39 21.81 -13.80
CA ARG A 78 -18.63 22.29 -13.16
C ARG A 78 -19.17 23.53 -13.87
N TYR A 79 -20.49 23.65 -13.94
CA TYR A 79 -21.15 24.88 -14.37
C TYR A 79 -21.24 25.85 -13.19
N ILE A 80 -20.76 27.08 -13.36
CA ILE A 80 -20.74 28.11 -12.32
C ILE A 80 -21.82 29.16 -12.64
N PRO A 81 -22.96 29.20 -11.91
CA PRO A 81 -24.13 29.99 -12.31
C PRO A 81 -23.85 31.48 -12.48
N PHE A 82 -23.09 32.09 -11.56
CA PHE A 82 -22.81 33.52 -11.60
C PHE A 82 -21.79 33.91 -12.68
N LEU A 83 -20.95 32.97 -13.13
CA LEU A 83 -20.04 33.15 -14.28
C LEU A 83 -20.69 32.73 -15.61
N LYS A 84 -21.86 32.08 -15.57
CA LYS A 84 -22.61 31.57 -16.73
C LYS A 84 -21.79 30.71 -17.68
N ASN A 85 -20.83 29.95 -17.15
CA ASN A 85 -19.93 29.12 -17.95
C ASN A 85 -19.46 27.88 -17.17
N ARG A 86 -18.88 26.90 -17.88
CA ARG A 86 -18.27 25.71 -17.28
C ARG A 86 -16.78 25.89 -17.10
N TYR A 87 -16.29 25.58 -15.90
CA TYR A 87 -14.89 25.59 -15.55
C TYR A 87 -14.50 24.30 -14.88
N TYR A 88 -13.25 23.90 -15.03
CA TYR A 88 -12.65 22.93 -14.13
C TYR A 88 -12.35 23.62 -12.81
N VAL A 89 -12.83 23.04 -11.71
CA VAL A 89 -12.75 23.64 -10.38
C VAL A 89 -12.21 22.62 -9.39
N ALA A 90 -11.26 23.05 -8.57
CA ALA A 90 -10.72 22.28 -7.47
C ALA A 90 -11.75 22.08 -6.34
N SER A 91 -11.70 20.94 -5.65
CA SER A 91 -12.31 20.75 -4.34
C SER A 91 -11.70 21.72 -3.33
N PHE A 92 -12.35 21.96 -2.19
CA PHE A 92 -11.78 22.81 -1.14
C PHE A 92 -10.43 22.27 -0.64
N ALA A 93 -10.34 20.95 -0.42
CA ALA A 93 -9.09 20.28 -0.08
C ALA A 93 -7.99 20.53 -1.13
N ARG A 94 -8.30 20.38 -2.43
CA ARG A 94 -7.34 20.63 -3.51
C ARG A 94 -6.96 22.11 -3.62
N ALA A 95 -7.91 23.02 -3.42
CA ALA A 95 -7.68 24.46 -3.48
C ALA A 95 -6.70 24.93 -2.40
N ILE A 96 -6.86 24.45 -1.17
CA ILE A 96 -5.94 24.74 -0.07
C ILE A 96 -4.59 24.05 -0.32
N ALA A 97 -4.57 22.80 -0.79
CA ALA A 97 -3.32 22.12 -1.13
C ALA A 97 -2.49 22.89 -2.17
N ASP A 98 -3.13 23.46 -3.20
CA ASP A 98 -2.46 24.30 -4.20
C ASP A 98 -1.91 25.61 -3.57
N LEU A 99 -2.64 26.24 -2.65
CA LEU A 99 -2.14 27.42 -1.93
C LEU A 99 -0.92 27.08 -1.09
N VAL A 100 -0.96 25.99 -0.33
CA VAL A 100 0.17 25.52 0.50
C VAL A 100 1.36 25.14 -0.37
N TYR A 101 1.14 24.47 -1.51
CA TYR A 101 2.18 24.09 -2.46
C TYR A 101 2.94 25.30 -3.03
N LEU A 102 2.20 26.37 -3.35
CA LEU A 102 2.74 27.62 -3.91
C LEU A 102 3.24 28.60 -2.83
N ASP A 103 3.29 28.18 -1.57
CA ASP A 103 3.66 29.01 -0.41
C ASP A 103 2.75 30.24 -0.22
N GLN A 104 1.49 30.13 -0.60
CA GLN A 104 0.45 31.17 -0.49
C GLN A 104 -0.41 30.93 0.77
N CYS A 105 0.26 30.74 1.91
CA CYS A 105 -0.39 30.35 3.18
C CYS A 105 -1.03 31.51 3.97
N TYR A 106 -0.87 32.76 3.52
CA TYR A 106 -1.47 33.90 4.19
C TYR A 106 -2.99 33.77 4.22
N GLY A 107 -3.59 33.86 5.41
CA GLY A 107 -5.03 33.69 5.62
C GLY A 107 -5.50 32.24 5.83
N LEU A 108 -4.62 31.23 5.73
CA LEU A 108 -5.01 29.83 5.92
C LEU A 108 -5.00 29.34 7.37
N LYS A 109 -4.77 30.24 8.35
CA LYS A 109 -4.79 29.84 9.76
C LYS A 109 -6.20 29.37 10.14
N ASN A 110 -6.30 28.20 10.77
CA ASN A 110 -7.54 27.50 11.12
C ASN A 110 -8.43 27.08 9.94
N CYS A 111 -7.95 27.18 8.69
CA CYS A 111 -8.80 26.96 7.52
C CYS A 111 -9.36 25.53 7.45
N VAL A 112 -8.65 24.54 8.01
CA VAL A 112 -9.15 23.16 8.05
C VAL A 112 -10.38 23.06 8.94
N TYR A 113 -10.39 23.75 10.08
CA TYR A 113 -11.54 23.76 10.97
C TYR A 113 -12.70 24.60 10.40
N ASP A 114 -12.38 25.75 9.80
CA ASP A 114 -13.38 26.70 9.33
C ASP A 114 -14.04 26.26 8.01
N PHE A 115 -13.29 25.60 7.11
CA PHE A 115 -13.72 25.37 5.73
C PHE A 115 -14.00 23.91 5.38
N LEU A 116 -13.41 22.96 6.11
CA LEU A 116 -13.38 21.55 5.70
C LEU A 116 -14.17 20.66 6.65
N ASP A 117 -14.84 19.65 6.10
CA ASP A 117 -15.33 18.52 6.90
C ASP A 117 -14.23 17.46 7.12
N GLU A 118 -14.52 16.41 7.90
CA GLU A 118 -13.54 15.35 8.19
C GLU A 118 -13.02 14.64 6.92
N LYS A 119 -13.87 14.50 5.89
CA LYS A 119 -13.48 13.87 4.63
C LYS A 119 -12.53 14.78 3.86
N ASP A 120 -12.87 16.07 3.77
CA ASP A 120 -12.05 17.07 3.12
C ASP A 120 -10.70 17.24 3.85
N ALA A 121 -10.69 17.20 5.20
CA ALA A 121 -9.49 17.25 6.03
C ALA A 121 -8.56 16.05 5.77
N LYS A 122 -9.12 14.85 5.58
CA LYS A 122 -8.34 13.68 5.19
C LYS A 122 -7.81 13.81 3.75
N GLU A 123 -8.64 14.28 2.83
CA GLU A 123 -8.27 14.48 1.43
C GLU A 123 -7.09 15.47 1.28
N ILE A 124 -7.14 16.62 1.98
CA ILE A 124 -6.02 17.57 1.96
C ILE A 124 -4.78 16.95 2.59
N TYR A 125 -4.89 16.22 3.69
CA TYR A 125 -3.74 15.56 4.31
C TYR A 125 -3.05 14.59 3.35
N ASP A 126 -3.82 13.79 2.60
CA ASP A 126 -3.30 12.89 1.58
C ASP A 126 -2.63 13.64 0.41
N TYR A 127 -3.19 14.78 -0.02
CA TYR A 127 -2.53 15.64 -1.02
C TYR A 127 -1.22 16.21 -0.50
N LEU A 128 -1.20 16.77 0.71
CA LEU A 128 -0.02 17.39 1.29
C LEU A 128 1.12 16.38 1.43
N LYS A 129 0.85 15.11 1.77
CA LYS A 129 1.87 14.04 1.76
C LYS A 129 2.54 13.84 0.40
N ILE A 130 1.79 13.93 -0.70
CA ILE A 130 2.33 13.79 -2.06
C ILE A 130 3.24 14.98 -2.42
N ILE A 131 2.89 16.18 -1.96
CA ILE A 131 3.63 17.41 -2.26
C ILE A 131 4.61 17.84 -1.17
N ASN A 132 4.78 17.05 -0.10
CA ASN A 132 5.58 17.39 1.09
C ASN A 132 7.08 17.47 0.78
N LYS A 133 7.47 18.55 0.12
CA LYS A 133 8.84 18.83 -0.32
C LYS A 133 9.49 19.98 0.45
N THR A 134 8.71 20.71 1.27
CA THR A 134 9.16 21.93 1.94
C THR A 134 8.74 21.94 3.41
N LYS A 135 9.50 22.68 4.21
CA LYS A 135 9.20 22.91 5.63
C LYS A 135 7.81 23.54 5.85
N ASN A 136 7.31 24.31 4.89
CA ASN A 136 6.02 25.00 5.00
C ASN A 136 4.85 24.01 4.87
N VAL A 137 4.94 23.03 3.97
CA VAL A 137 3.96 21.93 3.87
C VAL A 137 3.94 21.12 5.16
N GLU A 138 5.12 20.78 5.70
CA GLU A 138 5.22 20.05 6.96
C GLU A 138 4.63 20.84 8.14
N GLN A 139 4.92 22.14 8.24
CA GLN A 139 4.34 23.00 9.28
C GLN A 139 2.83 23.11 9.14
N PHE A 140 2.31 23.26 7.93
CA PHE A 140 0.87 23.29 7.69
C PHE A 140 0.22 21.99 8.19
N MET A 141 0.74 20.83 7.80
CA MET A 141 0.23 19.54 8.29
C MET A 141 0.30 19.44 9.82
N ARG A 142 1.41 19.87 10.42
CA ARG A 142 1.62 19.82 11.86
C ARG A 142 0.64 20.67 12.66
N TYR A 143 0.28 21.85 12.16
CA TYR A 143 -0.53 22.81 12.92
C TYR A 143 -2.01 22.80 12.52
N GLU A 144 -2.33 22.77 11.22
CA GLU A 144 -3.71 22.79 10.71
C GLU A 144 -4.33 21.38 10.69
N LEU A 145 -3.51 20.33 10.54
CA LEU A 145 -3.95 18.92 10.50
C LEU A 145 -3.36 18.13 11.68
N THR A 146 -3.20 18.80 12.83
CA THR A 146 -2.54 18.30 14.05
C THR A 146 -2.91 16.86 14.39
N LYS A 147 -4.21 16.54 14.44
CA LYS A 147 -4.69 15.20 14.80
C LYS A 147 -4.16 14.13 13.85
N LEU A 148 -4.37 14.32 12.54
CA LEU A 148 -3.91 13.37 11.52
C LEU A 148 -2.38 13.23 11.50
N TYR A 149 -1.66 14.35 11.65
CA TYR A 149 -0.21 14.37 11.68
C TYR A 149 0.38 13.56 12.84
N PHE A 150 -0.09 13.79 14.07
CA PHE A 150 0.43 13.08 15.24
C PHE A 150 -0.07 11.64 15.32
N GLU A 151 -1.27 11.32 14.82
CA GLU A 151 -1.75 9.94 14.70
C GLU A 151 -0.86 9.12 13.76
N GLU A 152 -0.55 9.61 12.56
CA GLU A 152 0.32 8.92 11.62
C GLU A 152 1.75 8.80 12.15
N LYS A 153 2.29 9.89 12.73
CA LYS A 153 3.64 9.89 13.31
C LYS A 153 3.78 8.87 14.45
N THR A 154 2.81 8.83 15.36
CA THR A 154 2.79 7.85 16.45
C THR A 154 2.70 6.42 15.90
N MET A 155 1.93 6.19 14.83
CA MET A 155 1.89 4.87 14.19
C MET A 155 3.26 4.50 13.63
N LEU A 156 3.91 5.41 12.90
CA LEU A 156 5.22 5.16 12.30
C LEU A 156 6.29 4.87 13.36
N ASP A 157 6.28 5.61 14.47
CA ASP A 157 7.18 5.37 15.60
C ASP A 157 6.93 3.97 16.19
N SER A 158 5.67 3.59 16.42
CA SER A 158 5.32 2.25 16.93
C SER A 158 5.72 1.10 15.99
N GLN A 159 5.66 1.33 14.66
CA GLN A 159 6.14 0.38 13.66
C GLN A 159 7.66 0.28 13.67
N ASN A 160 8.37 1.40 13.80
CA ASN A 160 9.84 1.40 13.88
C ASN A 160 10.34 0.66 15.12
N ASP A 161 9.71 0.91 16.28
CA ASP A 161 10.02 0.21 17.52
C ASP A 161 9.73 -1.30 17.41
N ARG A 162 8.61 -1.68 16.78
CA ARG A 162 8.30 -3.09 16.46
C ARG A 162 9.43 -3.74 15.68
N ILE A 163 9.86 -3.13 14.58
CA ILE A 163 10.90 -3.71 13.71
C ILE A 163 12.24 -3.79 14.43
N LYS A 164 12.59 -2.77 15.22
CA LYS A 164 13.78 -2.78 16.05
C LYS A 164 13.76 -3.97 17.02
N LEU A 165 12.66 -4.17 17.74
CA LEU A 165 12.51 -5.30 18.66
C LEU A 165 12.62 -6.66 17.94
N ILE A 166 11.99 -6.82 16.78
CA ILE A 166 12.09 -8.06 15.99
C ILE A 166 13.56 -8.34 15.60
N LYS A 167 14.29 -7.32 15.15
CA LYS A 167 15.72 -7.44 14.80
C LYS A 167 16.59 -7.78 16.00
N GLU A 168 16.23 -7.34 17.21
CA GLU A 168 16.92 -7.70 18.45
C GLU A 168 16.59 -9.14 18.90
N ILE A 169 15.33 -9.59 18.74
CA ILE A 169 14.88 -10.93 19.19
C ILE A 169 15.35 -12.05 18.27
N LEU A 170 15.23 -11.90 16.95
CA LEU A 170 15.49 -13.01 16.00
C LEU A 170 16.88 -13.67 16.19
N PRO A 171 17.98 -12.92 16.35
CA PRO A 171 19.30 -13.49 16.62
C PRO A 171 19.41 -14.29 17.92
N LEU A 172 18.57 -13.99 18.92
CA LEU A 172 18.60 -14.66 20.23
C LEU A 172 17.98 -16.06 20.20
N LEU A 173 17.04 -16.30 19.27
CA LEU A 173 16.33 -17.57 19.15
C LEU A 173 17.28 -18.71 18.79
N GLY A 174 18.32 -18.38 18.01
CA GLY A 174 19.40 -19.27 17.62
C GLY A 174 19.03 -20.27 16.53
N ASP A 175 19.94 -21.21 16.28
CA ASP A 175 19.94 -21.99 15.05
C ASP A 175 18.76 -22.96 14.90
N LYS A 176 17.92 -23.20 15.89
CA LYS A 176 16.81 -24.18 15.77
C LYS A 176 15.64 -23.69 14.92
N PHE A 177 15.51 -22.37 14.74
CA PHE A 177 14.36 -21.76 14.10
C PHE A 177 14.72 -21.21 12.73
N VAL A 178 13.75 -21.21 11.82
CA VAL A 178 13.85 -20.70 10.45
C VAL A 178 12.71 -19.71 10.20
N LEU A 179 13.05 -18.46 9.91
CA LEU A 179 12.10 -17.37 9.66
C LEU A 179 11.43 -17.53 8.31
N LYS A 180 10.10 -17.35 8.30
CA LYS A 180 9.25 -17.40 7.10
C LYS A 180 8.27 -16.22 7.03
N GLY A 181 7.40 -16.24 6.02
CA GLY A 181 6.28 -15.32 5.92
C GLY A 181 6.66 -13.90 5.49
N GLY A 182 5.78 -12.94 5.77
CA GLY A 182 5.95 -11.55 5.35
C GLY A 182 7.17 -10.88 5.96
N THR A 183 7.50 -11.22 7.20
CA THR A 183 8.64 -10.61 7.93
C THR A 183 9.99 -11.13 7.43
N ALA A 184 10.06 -12.38 6.94
CA ALA A 184 11.22 -12.85 6.18
C ALA A 184 11.43 -11.99 4.92
N LEU A 185 10.37 -11.80 4.13
CA LEU A 185 10.41 -10.99 2.91
C LEU A 185 10.80 -9.54 3.21
N TYR A 186 10.24 -8.96 4.27
CA TYR A 186 10.51 -7.60 4.70
C TYR A 186 11.96 -7.39 5.13
N LEU A 187 12.48 -8.21 6.05
CA LEU A 187 13.79 -7.98 6.63
C LEU A 187 14.96 -8.42 5.73
N TYR A 188 14.76 -9.42 4.87
CA TYR A 188 15.86 -10.08 4.15
C TYR A 188 15.73 -10.05 2.62
N TYR A 189 14.55 -9.78 2.08
CA TYR A 189 14.32 -9.75 0.63
C TYR A 189 13.84 -8.40 0.10
N GLY A 190 13.65 -7.40 0.97
CA GLY A 190 13.33 -6.03 0.60
C GLY A 190 11.88 -5.80 0.17
N LEU A 191 10.91 -6.53 0.76
CA LEU A 191 9.49 -6.22 0.63
C LEU A 191 9.24 -4.75 1.02
N ASP A 192 8.48 -4.04 0.21
CA ASP A 192 8.24 -2.58 0.31
C ASP A 192 6.96 -2.21 1.08
N ARG A 193 6.40 -3.17 1.82
CA ARG A 193 5.33 -2.96 2.79
C ARG A 193 5.72 -3.44 4.19
N TYR A 194 5.15 -2.81 5.21
CA TYR A 194 5.36 -3.13 6.61
C TYR A 194 4.88 -4.55 6.96
N SER A 195 5.64 -5.24 7.81
CA SER A 195 5.34 -6.58 8.32
C SER A 195 5.75 -6.70 9.79
N GLU A 196 4.82 -7.12 10.64
CA GLU A 196 4.91 -6.99 12.10
C GLU A 196 4.94 -8.32 12.86
N ASP A 197 4.51 -9.41 12.21
CA ASP A 197 4.40 -10.73 12.83
C ASP A 197 5.67 -11.54 12.63
N VAL A 198 6.07 -12.37 13.60
CA VAL A 198 7.19 -13.30 13.43
C VAL A 198 6.66 -14.72 13.29
N ASP A 199 6.77 -15.28 12.09
CA ASP A 199 6.45 -16.67 11.79
C ASP A 199 7.73 -17.49 11.59
N LEU A 200 7.84 -18.61 12.30
CA LEU A 200 9.01 -19.48 12.29
C LEU A 200 8.59 -20.93 12.05
N ASP A 201 9.47 -21.71 11.43
CA ASP A 201 9.46 -23.17 11.55
C ASP A 201 10.62 -23.62 12.45
N CYS A 202 10.43 -24.74 13.16
CA CYS A 202 11.48 -25.34 13.99
C CYS A 202 12.09 -26.57 13.31
N LYS A 203 13.41 -26.75 13.45
CA LYS A 203 14.14 -27.93 12.99
C LYS A 203 14.07 -29.11 13.97
N THR A 204 13.46 -28.89 15.14
CA THR A 204 13.31 -29.89 16.21
C THR A 204 11.87 -29.89 16.72
N SER A 205 11.47 -30.94 17.44
CA SER A 205 10.16 -30.98 18.10
C SER A 205 10.00 -29.93 19.21
N ASN A 206 11.10 -29.42 19.78
CA ASN A 206 11.05 -28.39 20.79
C ASN A 206 10.89 -27.00 20.16
N MET A 207 9.65 -26.49 20.14
CA MET A 207 9.32 -25.14 19.65
C MET A 207 9.47 -24.05 20.71
N ASN A 208 9.69 -24.39 21.99
CA ASN A 208 9.67 -23.42 23.08
C ASN A 208 10.92 -22.53 23.04
N PHE A 209 10.72 -21.26 22.72
CA PHE A 209 11.76 -20.24 22.66
C PHE A 209 11.78 -19.28 23.86
N LEU A 210 10.96 -19.49 24.89
CA LEU A 210 10.85 -18.57 26.04
C LEU A 210 12.19 -18.35 26.74
N ASN A 211 12.97 -19.42 26.95
CA ASN A 211 14.28 -19.30 27.59
C ASN A 211 15.30 -18.53 26.73
N LYS A 212 15.09 -18.44 25.41
CA LYS A 212 15.94 -17.63 24.52
C LYS A 212 15.62 -16.14 24.66
N LEU A 213 14.33 -15.80 24.83
CA LEU A 213 13.90 -14.42 25.07
C LEU A 213 14.47 -13.83 26.35
N LYS A 214 14.68 -14.66 27.40
CA LYS A 214 15.28 -14.23 28.68
C LYS A 214 16.67 -13.59 28.54
N ASN A 215 17.35 -13.82 27.42
CA ASN A 215 18.65 -13.22 27.14
C ASN A 215 18.54 -11.77 26.64
N HIS A 216 17.34 -11.28 26.33
CA HIS A 216 17.14 -9.88 25.97
C HIS A 216 17.25 -9.00 27.21
N ARG A 217 17.99 -7.88 27.11
CA ARG A 217 18.24 -6.94 28.23
C ARG A 217 16.96 -6.44 28.92
N ASP A 218 15.91 -6.25 28.14
CA ASP A 218 14.64 -5.67 28.59
C ASP A 218 13.58 -6.73 28.95
N PHE A 219 13.94 -8.03 28.90
CA PHE A 219 12.98 -9.13 29.13
C PHE A 219 12.26 -9.04 30.47
N LYS A 220 12.95 -8.56 31.51
CA LYS A 220 12.38 -8.40 32.87
C LYS A 220 11.19 -7.44 32.92
N ASP A 221 11.10 -6.52 31.97
CA ASP A 221 10.05 -5.51 31.88
C ASP A 221 8.93 -5.95 30.94
N TRP A 222 9.05 -7.14 30.32
CA TRP A 222 8.04 -7.67 29.39
C TRP A 222 7.03 -8.55 30.10
N LYS A 223 5.76 -8.42 29.68
CA LYS A 223 4.71 -9.38 30.01
C LYS A 223 4.57 -10.39 28.86
N VAL A 224 5.08 -11.59 29.08
CA VAL A 224 5.04 -12.68 28.10
C VAL A 224 3.86 -13.60 28.38
N THR A 225 2.94 -13.72 27.40
CA THR A 225 1.74 -14.55 27.49
C THR A 225 1.83 -15.73 26.52
N LEU A 226 1.70 -16.95 27.04
CA LEU A 226 1.53 -18.15 26.22
C LEU A 226 0.11 -18.18 25.62
N LYS A 227 0.00 -18.19 24.29
CA LYS A 227 -1.30 -18.29 23.59
C LYS A 227 -1.57 -19.68 23.01
N THR A 228 -0.53 -20.39 22.61
CA THR A 228 -0.68 -21.72 22.00
C THR A 228 0.50 -22.58 22.41
N ASN A 229 0.21 -23.81 22.83
CA ASN A 229 1.19 -24.85 23.10
C ASN A 229 0.58 -26.20 22.71
N THR A 230 0.86 -26.64 21.50
CA THR A 230 0.44 -27.94 20.97
C THR A 230 1.65 -28.69 20.42
N GLU A 231 1.46 -29.92 19.98
CA GLU A 231 2.53 -30.71 19.35
C GLU A 231 3.09 -30.05 18.09
N THR A 232 2.31 -29.21 17.40
CA THR A 232 2.69 -28.65 16.08
C THR A 232 2.74 -27.13 16.02
N ALA A 233 2.29 -26.42 17.06
CA ALA A 233 2.33 -24.97 17.14
C ALA A 233 2.66 -24.46 18.55
N PHE A 234 3.51 -23.43 18.62
CA PHE A 234 3.83 -22.71 19.85
C PHE A 234 3.78 -21.21 19.59
N LYS A 235 3.06 -20.46 20.43
CA LYS A 235 2.80 -19.03 20.22
C LYS A 235 2.92 -18.24 21.52
N LEU A 236 3.75 -17.21 21.48
CA LEU A 236 3.87 -16.22 22.56
C LEU A 236 3.39 -14.85 22.05
N MET A 237 2.75 -14.11 22.95
CA MET A 237 2.56 -12.66 22.82
C MET A 237 3.49 -11.97 23.82
N ILE A 238 4.36 -11.09 23.35
CA ILE A 238 5.30 -10.34 24.17
C ILE A 238 4.79 -8.91 24.24
N ASP A 239 4.24 -8.53 25.39
CA ASP A 239 3.92 -7.14 25.69
C ASP A 239 5.16 -6.47 26.28
N TYR A 240 5.68 -5.48 25.57
CA TYR A 240 6.92 -4.74 25.87
C TYR A 240 6.63 -3.24 26.10
N GLY A 241 5.38 -2.91 26.41
CA GLY A 241 4.94 -1.54 26.67
C GLY A 241 4.60 -0.72 25.41
N ALA A 242 4.64 -1.32 24.22
CA ALA A 242 4.26 -0.62 23.00
C ALA A 242 2.75 -0.41 22.88
N VAL A 243 2.39 0.76 22.33
CA VAL A 243 1.02 1.19 22.10
C VAL A 243 0.87 1.62 20.65
N SER A 244 -0.19 1.14 19.99
CA SER A 244 -0.64 1.61 18.67
C SER A 244 -1.95 2.37 18.82
N LYS A 245 -2.55 2.83 17.71
CA LYS A 245 -3.85 3.52 17.73
C LYS A 245 -4.98 2.63 18.26
N GLU A 246 -4.78 1.32 18.19
CA GLU A 246 -5.74 0.30 18.64
C GLU A 246 -5.50 -0.11 20.11
N GLY A 247 -4.52 0.51 20.79
CA GLY A 247 -4.19 0.25 22.18
C GLY A 247 -2.92 -0.59 22.32
N ALA A 248 -2.93 -1.53 23.28
CA ALA A 248 -1.76 -2.36 23.57
C ALA A 248 -1.31 -3.13 22.31
N TYR A 249 -0.02 -3.05 22.01
CA TYR A 249 0.55 -3.57 20.77
C TYR A 249 1.62 -4.64 21.06
N PRO A 250 1.25 -5.84 21.54
CA PRO A 250 2.19 -6.92 21.83
C PRO A 250 2.77 -7.57 20.56
N LEU A 251 4.02 -8.04 20.61
CA LEU A 251 4.64 -8.82 19.54
C LEU A 251 4.09 -10.24 19.51
N LYS A 252 3.57 -10.68 18.37
CA LYS A 252 3.25 -12.07 18.13
C LYS A 252 4.46 -12.80 17.54
N ILE A 253 4.87 -13.87 18.20
CA ILE A 253 5.85 -14.82 17.66
C ILE A 253 5.21 -16.21 17.66
N GLU A 254 5.14 -16.82 16.47
CA GLU A 254 4.57 -18.14 16.23
C GLU A 254 5.63 -19.07 15.63
N VAL A 255 5.72 -20.27 16.18
CA VAL A 255 6.59 -21.34 15.70
C VAL A 255 5.73 -22.54 15.32
N SER A 256 5.99 -23.14 14.17
CA SER A 256 5.41 -24.42 13.79
C SER A 256 6.46 -25.53 13.70
N ALA A 257 6.08 -26.73 14.14
CA ALA A 257 6.89 -27.94 13.99
C ALA A 257 6.47 -28.81 12.80
N ARG A 258 5.48 -28.39 11.99
CA ARG A 258 4.95 -29.20 10.88
C ARG A 258 6.00 -29.50 9.80
N ASN A 259 6.93 -28.58 9.58
CA ASN A 259 8.01 -28.71 8.59
C ASN A 259 9.32 -29.28 9.18
N THR A 260 9.30 -29.77 10.42
CA THR A 260 10.50 -30.22 11.13
C THR A 260 11.30 -31.25 10.33
N GLN A 261 10.64 -32.30 9.84
CA GLN A 261 11.31 -33.38 9.13
C GLN A 261 11.91 -32.88 7.80
N ARG A 262 11.10 -32.15 7.01
CA ARG A 262 11.52 -31.54 5.73
C ARG A 262 12.75 -30.63 5.91
N LEU A 263 12.80 -29.82 6.97
CA LEU A 263 13.94 -28.94 7.25
C LEU A 263 15.22 -29.69 7.66
N ARG A 264 15.11 -30.90 8.21
CA ARG A 264 16.28 -31.75 8.50
C ARG A 264 16.78 -32.44 7.24
N ASP A 265 15.86 -32.94 6.42
CA ASP A 265 16.16 -33.69 5.21
C ASP A 265 16.70 -32.78 4.10
N LEU A 266 16.25 -31.53 4.07
CA LEU A 266 16.60 -30.54 3.04
C LEU A 266 17.16 -29.26 3.69
N PRO A 267 18.45 -29.25 4.09
CA PRO A 267 19.07 -28.09 4.72
C PRO A 267 19.24 -26.89 3.77
N ASN A 268 19.13 -27.10 2.46
CA ASN A 268 19.20 -26.05 1.43
C ASN A 268 17.93 -25.20 1.31
N LEU A 269 16.86 -25.52 2.04
CA LEU A 269 15.60 -24.74 2.01
C LEU A 269 15.74 -23.36 2.67
N TYR A 270 16.82 -23.12 3.41
CA TYR A 270 17.05 -21.87 4.13
C TYR A 270 18.51 -21.44 4.06
N GLN A 271 18.74 -20.17 4.34
CA GLN A 271 20.05 -19.53 4.34
C GLN A 271 20.30 -18.85 5.69
N LYS A 272 21.55 -18.83 6.13
CA LYS A 272 21.93 -18.20 7.40
C LYS A 272 22.36 -16.76 7.16
N HIS A 273 21.68 -15.82 7.81
CA HIS A 273 22.01 -14.39 7.83
C HIS A 273 22.39 -14.00 9.27
N GLY A 274 23.69 -13.96 9.56
CA GLY A 274 24.18 -13.81 10.94
C GLY A 274 23.70 -14.98 11.82
N ASN A 275 22.93 -14.70 12.86
CA ASN A 275 22.36 -15.72 13.77
C ASN A 275 20.90 -16.08 13.45
N VAL A 276 20.40 -15.71 12.26
CA VAL A 276 19.03 -15.97 11.84
C VAL A 276 19.03 -16.87 10.62
N ASN A 277 18.31 -17.99 10.69
CA ASN A 277 18.02 -18.78 9.49
C ASN A 277 16.76 -18.22 8.84
N VAL A 278 16.78 -18.06 7.52
CA VAL A 278 15.67 -17.49 6.74
C VAL A 278 15.40 -18.40 5.56
N TYR A 279 14.13 -18.74 5.31
CA TYR A 279 13.77 -19.55 4.14
C TYR A 279 14.26 -18.91 2.84
N GLY A 280 14.70 -19.76 1.91
CA GLY A 280 15.05 -19.37 0.55
C GLY A 280 13.85 -18.80 -0.20
N ILE A 281 14.12 -18.00 -1.23
CA ILE A 281 13.07 -17.28 -1.97
C ILE A 281 12.06 -18.22 -2.64
N ASP A 282 12.51 -19.36 -3.17
CA ASP A 282 11.65 -20.39 -3.77
C ASP A 282 10.60 -20.89 -2.78
N GLU A 283 11.03 -21.23 -1.55
CA GLU A 283 10.12 -21.72 -0.52
C GLU A 283 9.14 -20.63 -0.07
N LEU A 284 9.60 -19.37 0.03
CA LEU A 284 8.70 -18.26 0.36
C LEU A 284 7.65 -18.03 -0.74
N ILE A 285 8.00 -18.18 -2.02
CA ILE A 285 7.05 -18.13 -3.14
C ILE A 285 6.01 -19.25 -3.02
N HIS A 286 6.43 -20.48 -2.76
CA HIS A 286 5.51 -21.61 -2.57
C HIS A 286 4.57 -21.38 -1.38
N MET A 287 5.09 -20.94 -0.24
CA MET A 287 4.30 -20.63 0.94
C MET A 287 3.30 -19.49 0.67
N LYS A 288 3.70 -18.46 -0.06
CA LYS A 288 2.82 -17.32 -0.42
C LYS A 288 1.75 -17.72 -1.41
N THR A 289 2.09 -18.57 -2.37
CA THR A 289 1.12 -19.15 -3.31
C THR A 289 0.07 -19.95 -2.54
N ALA A 290 0.50 -20.90 -1.70
CA ALA A 290 -0.41 -21.71 -0.90
C ALA A 290 -1.29 -20.88 0.04
N ALA A 291 -0.74 -19.81 0.63
CA ALA A 291 -1.49 -18.88 1.47
C ALA A 291 -2.54 -18.12 0.64
N PHE A 292 -2.15 -17.48 -0.47
CA PHE A 292 -3.09 -16.75 -1.31
C PHE A 292 -4.23 -17.62 -1.85
N THR A 293 -3.92 -18.86 -2.22
CA THR A 293 -4.92 -19.79 -2.77
C THR A 293 -5.81 -20.42 -1.69
N GLY A 294 -5.32 -20.51 -0.46
CA GLY A 294 -5.99 -21.21 0.64
C GLY A 294 -6.70 -20.32 1.67
N ARG A 295 -6.55 -18.99 1.61
CA ARG A 295 -7.20 -18.05 2.55
C ARG A 295 -7.50 -16.69 1.92
N ASP A 296 -8.52 -16.02 2.43
CA ASP A 296 -8.93 -14.70 1.98
C ASP A 296 -8.17 -13.59 2.73
N LYS A 297 -6.86 -13.51 2.47
CA LYS A 297 -5.95 -12.51 3.06
C LYS A 297 -5.25 -11.71 1.97
N VAL A 298 -5.71 -10.48 1.73
CA VAL A 298 -5.26 -9.65 0.61
C VAL A 298 -3.78 -9.24 0.67
N ARG A 299 -3.12 -9.28 1.85
CA ARG A 299 -1.66 -9.06 1.93
C ARG A 299 -0.85 -10.09 1.12
N ASP A 300 -1.36 -11.31 0.93
CA ASP A 300 -0.67 -12.32 0.12
C ASP A 300 -0.69 -11.98 -1.37
N LEU A 301 -1.75 -11.33 -1.87
CA LEU A 301 -1.81 -10.80 -3.22
C LEU A 301 -0.69 -9.79 -3.47
N TYR A 302 -0.50 -8.86 -2.53
CA TYR A 302 0.57 -7.87 -2.62
C TYR A 302 1.96 -8.52 -2.63
N ASP A 303 2.19 -9.47 -1.72
CA ASP A 303 3.46 -10.16 -1.62
C ASP A 303 3.77 -10.97 -2.89
N LEU A 304 2.75 -11.61 -3.49
CA LEU A 304 2.91 -12.28 -4.78
C LEU A 304 3.27 -11.32 -5.91
N ASN A 305 2.67 -10.13 -5.96
CA ASN A 305 3.07 -9.10 -6.92
C ASN A 305 4.53 -8.66 -6.72
N PHE A 306 4.94 -8.41 -5.47
CA PHE A 306 6.32 -8.06 -5.14
C PHE A 306 7.29 -9.18 -5.58
N LEU A 307 6.98 -10.41 -5.20
CA LEU A 307 7.79 -11.58 -5.54
C LEU A 307 7.87 -11.80 -7.05
N PHE A 308 6.76 -11.70 -7.77
CA PHE A 308 6.72 -11.91 -9.21
C PHE A 308 7.47 -10.82 -9.97
N LYS A 309 7.39 -9.56 -9.52
CA LYS A 309 8.18 -8.46 -10.09
C LYS A 309 9.68 -8.67 -9.93
N LYS A 310 10.12 -9.19 -8.78
CA LYS A 310 11.54 -9.31 -8.43
C LYS A 310 12.17 -10.65 -8.84
N TYR A 311 11.40 -11.73 -8.81
CA TYR A 311 11.82 -13.11 -9.01
C TYR A 311 10.92 -13.87 -9.99
N PRO A 312 10.64 -13.33 -11.20
CA PRO A 312 9.68 -13.95 -12.13
C PRO A 312 10.09 -15.36 -12.58
N GLU A 313 11.40 -15.63 -12.64
CA GLU A 313 11.94 -16.93 -13.05
C GLU A 313 11.67 -18.05 -12.03
N ASN A 314 11.45 -17.70 -10.75
CA ASN A 314 11.16 -18.64 -9.68
C ASN A 314 9.67 -19.08 -9.67
N PHE A 315 8.83 -18.47 -10.52
CA PHE A 315 7.44 -18.88 -10.70
C PHE A 315 7.34 -19.94 -11.80
N SER A 316 7.22 -21.19 -11.38
CA SER A 316 7.00 -22.32 -12.27
C SER A 316 5.62 -22.28 -12.92
N GLU A 317 5.46 -23.03 -14.01
CA GLU A 317 4.16 -23.24 -14.66
C GLU A 317 3.11 -23.76 -13.67
N SER A 318 3.48 -24.72 -12.81
CA SER A 318 2.54 -25.31 -11.83
C SER A 318 2.04 -24.29 -10.81
N LEU A 319 2.90 -23.36 -10.35
CA LEU A 319 2.49 -22.29 -9.46
C LEU A 319 1.53 -21.33 -10.16
N LEU A 320 1.89 -20.87 -11.36
CA LEU A 320 1.08 -19.93 -12.13
C LEU A 320 -0.30 -20.50 -12.48
N ARG A 321 -0.39 -21.80 -12.77
CA ARG A 321 -1.67 -22.50 -13.02
C ARG A 321 -2.63 -22.49 -11.83
N VAL A 322 -2.16 -22.26 -10.61
CA VAL A 322 -3.02 -22.14 -9.43
C VAL A 322 -3.28 -20.67 -9.08
N ILE A 323 -2.28 -19.80 -9.26
CA ILE A 323 -2.41 -18.37 -8.93
C ILE A 323 -3.37 -17.66 -9.90
N VAL A 324 -3.17 -17.82 -11.22
CA VAL A 324 -3.93 -17.07 -12.23
C VAL A 324 -5.43 -17.32 -12.12
N PRO A 325 -5.93 -18.56 -12.03
CA PRO A 325 -7.36 -18.78 -11.82
C PRO A 325 -7.88 -18.17 -10.52
N LYS A 326 -7.11 -18.22 -9.43
CA LYS A 326 -7.52 -17.61 -8.15
C LYS A 326 -7.67 -16.08 -8.26
N LEU A 327 -6.83 -15.41 -9.04
CA LEU A 327 -6.97 -13.96 -9.31
C LEU A 327 -8.30 -13.69 -10.01
N TYR A 328 -8.54 -14.39 -11.12
CA TYR A 328 -9.77 -14.27 -11.92
C TYR A 328 -11.04 -14.53 -11.09
N TYR A 329 -11.08 -15.65 -10.35
CA TYR A 329 -12.27 -16.03 -9.57
C TYR A 329 -12.54 -15.14 -8.35
N SER A 330 -11.52 -14.46 -7.80
CA SER A 330 -11.72 -13.60 -6.62
C SER A 330 -12.22 -12.20 -6.99
N GLY A 331 -12.27 -11.83 -8.28
CA GLY A 331 -12.70 -10.52 -8.74
C GLY A 331 -11.64 -9.44 -8.58
N GLU A 332 -11.19 -8.85 -9.69
CA GLU A 332 -10.09 -7.87 -9.70
C GLU A 332 -10.43 -6.59 -8.91
N GLU A 333 -11.63 -6.04 -9.13
CA GLU A 333 -12.10 -4.83 -8.42
C GLU A 333 -12.22 -5.07 -6.91
N GLU A 334 -12.75 -6.21 -6.50
CA GLU A 334 -12.88 -6.58 -5.08
C GLU A 334 -11.51 -6.69 -4.42
N LEU A 335 -10.57 -7.40 -5.06
CA LEU A 335 -9.20 -7.52 -4.57
C LEU A 335 -8.49 -6.17 -4.47
N ASN A 336 -8.65 -5.30 -5.46
CA ASN A 336 -8.08 -3.94 -5.45
C ASN A 336 -8.62 -3.12 -4.27
N ASN A 337 -9.94 -3.14 -4.06
CA ASN A 337 -10.60 -2.42 -2.96
C ASN A 337 -10.18 -2.95 -1.58
N LEU A 338 -10.13 -4.28 -1.42
CA LEU A 338 -9.67 -4.91 -0.18
C LEU A 338 -8.21 -4.56 0.11
N LEU A 339 -7.37 -4.54 -0.92
CA LEU A 339 -5.96 -4.22 -0.80
C LEU A 339 -5.74 -2.77 -0.38
N GLU A 340 -6.44 -1.84 -1.02
CA GLU A 340 -6.41 -0.42 -0.66
C GLU A 340 -6.89 -0.20 0.79
N TYR A 341 -8.00 -0.83 1.18
CA TYR A 341 -8.51 -0.77 2.55
C TYR A 341 -7.48 -1.28 3.56
N GLU A 342 -6.87 -2.44 3.30
CA GLU A 342 -5.88 -3.06 4.18
C GLU A 342 -4.64 -2.19 4.35
N PHE A 343 -4.12 -1.61 3.25
CA PHE A 343 -2.97 -0.72 3.28
C PHE A 343 -3.24 0.56 4.07
N ASN A 344 -4.40 1.18 3.84
CA ASN A 344 -4.80 2.40 4.53
C ASN A 344 -5.11 2.16 6.01
N LYS A 345 -5.73 1.02 6.33
CA LYS A 345 -6.08 0.69 7.72
C LYS A 345 -4.83 0.40 8.55
N HIS A 346 -3.85 -0.31 8.00
CA HIS A 346 -2.69 -0.77 8.75
C HIS A 346 -1.41 0.03 8.48
N ASN A 347 -1.50 1.13 7.72
CA ASN A 347 -0.37 1.96 7.30
C ASN A 347 0.78 1.08 6.76
N LEU A 348 0.46 0.25 5.77
CA LEU A 348 1.41 -0.75 5.28
C LEU A 348 2.48 -0.16 4.35
N SER A 349 2.24 1.00 3.75
CA SER A 349 3.19 1.63 2.84
C SER A 349 4.42 2.14 3.58
N ILE A 350 5.62 1.68 3.18
CA ILE A 350 6.90 2.15 3.75
C ILE A 350 7.46 3.32 2.96
N SER A 351 7.30 3.30 1.64
CA SER A 351 7.73 4.39 0.76
C SER A 351 6.94 4.36 -0.55
N GLY A 352 6.42 5.52 -0.95
CA GLY A 352 5.84 5.70 -2.27
C GLY A 352 4.33 5.49 -2.35
N PHE A 353 3.77 6.00 -3.43
CA PHE A 353 2.38 5.80 -3.81
C PHE A 353 2.22 4.39 -4.39
N VAL A 354 1.31 3.61 -3.82
CA VAL A 354 0.87 2.34 -4.41
C VAL A 354 -0.37 2.63 -5.25
N ASP A 355 -0.29 2.34 -6.55
CA ASP A 355 -1.47 2.41 -7.41
C ASP A 355 -2.28 1.11 -7.24
N PHE A 356 -3.36 1.20 -6.49
CA PHE A 356 -4.31 0.10 -6.34
C PHE A 356 -5.25 -0.01 -7.54
N LYS A 357 -5.36 1.05 -8.36
CA LYS A 357 -6.19 1.04 -9.56
C LYS A 357 -5.51 0.14 -10.59
N ASN A 358 -6.21 -0.91 -11.01
CA ASN A 358 -5.71 -1.93 -11.93
C ASN A 358 -4.57 -2.80 -11.37
N PHE A 359 -4.38 -2.86 -10.05
CA PHE A 359 -3.27 -3.60 -9.44
C PHE A 359 -3.35 -5.10 -9.78
N THR A 360 -4.53 -5.69 -9.57
CA THR A 360 -4.80 -7.12 -9.78
C THR A 360 -4.74 -7.47 -11.26
N GLU A 361 -5.40 -6.67 -12.09
CA GLU A 361 -5.42 -6.75 -13.56
C GLU A 361 -3.99 -6.78 -14.12
N SER A 362 -3.14 -5.86 -13.64
CA SER A 362 -1.75 -5.73 -14.07
C SER A 362 -0.92 -6.96 -13.67
N LEU A 363 -1.16 -7.50 -12.47
CA LEU A 363 -0.50 -8.72 -12.01
C LEU A 363 -0.93 -9.94 -12.81
N GLU A 364 -2.25 -10.15 -12.95
CA GLU A 364 -2.85 -11.26 -13.67
C GLU A 364 -2.34 -11.31 -15.11
N LYS A 365 -2.33 -10.16 -15.80
CA LYS A 365 -1.82 -10.05 -17.16
C LYS A 365 -0.37 -10.53 -17.26
N ARG A 366 0.53 -10.01 -16.42
CA ARG A 366 1.95 -10.39 -16.45
C ARG A 366 2.17 -11.87 -16.12
N MET A 367 1.41 -12.41 -15.17
CA MET A 367 1.49 -13.82 -14.80
C MET A 367 0.96 -14.74 -15.91
N THR A 368 -0.12 -14.35 -16.58
CA THR A 368 -0.67 -15.07 -17.74
C THR A 368 0.30 -15.07 -18.92
N GLU A 369 0.92 -13.92 -19.24
CA GLU A 369 1.94 -13.82 -20.28
C GLU A 369 3.13 -14.76 -20.00
N ARG A 370 3.59 -14.81 -18.74
CA ARG A 370 4.66 -15.73 -18.31
C ARG A 370 4.22 -17.20 -18.42
N LEU A 371 3.00 -17.53 -18.01
CA LEU A 371 2.46 -18.88 -18.12
C LEU A 371 2.44 -19.34 -19.60
N THR A 372 1.90 -18.50 -20.49
CA THR A 372 1.87 -18.78 -21.94
C THR A 372 3.28 -18.93 -22.52
N PHE A 373 4.24 -18.12 -22.08
CA PHE A 373 5.65 -18.25 -22.49
C PHE A 373 6.24 -19.62 -22.09
N LEU A 374 6.01 -20.06 -20.85
CA LEU A 374 6.48 -21.36 -20.36
C LEU A 374 5.84 -22.53 -21.12
N GLU A 375 4.54 -22.45 -21.42
CA GLU A 375 3.80 -23.47 -22.18
C GLU A 375 4.31 -23.61 -23.63
N LYS A 376 4.60 -22.48 -24.29
CA LYS A 376 5.17 -22.47 -25.66
C LYS A 376 6.58 -23.04 -25.72
N ASN A 377 7.41 -22.77 -24.72
CA ASN A 377 8.78 -23.29 -24.70
C ASN A 377 8.85 -24.80 -24.45
N LYS A 378 7.84 -25.40 -23.79
CA LYS A 378 7.72 -26.86 -23.67
C LYS A 378 7.34 -27.55 -24.97
N THR A 379 6.56 -26.89 -25.83
CA THR A 379 6.11 -27.47 -27.11
C THR A 379 7.20 -27.46 -28.19
N ILE A 380 8.23 -26.62 -28.04
CA ILE A 380 9.36 -26.52 -28.98
C ILE A 380 10.47 -27.55 -28.68
N TYR A 381 10.59 -28.00 -27.43
CA TYR A 381 11.57 -29.02 -27.00
C TYR A 381 10.88 -30.16 -26.24
N PRO A 382 10.21 -31.10 -26.92
CA PRO A 382 9.70 -32.29 -26.26
C PRO A 382 10.88 -33.06 -25.66
N THR A 383 10.83 -33.30 -24.35
CA THR A 383 11.77 -34.18 -23.66
C THR A 383 11.63 -35.58 -24.25
N ASN A 384 12.57 -35.98 -25.11
CA ASN A 384 12.72 -37.35 -25.57
C ASN A 384 13.21 -38.23 -24.41
N SER A 385 12.30 -38.66 -23.52
CA SER A 385 12.55 -39.85 -22.72
C SER A 385 12.26 -41.06 -23.61
N LYS A 386 13.31 -41.61 -24.21
CA LYS A 386 13.27 -42.94 -24.79
C LYS A 386 12.86 -43.92 -23.68
N HIS A 387 11.73 -44.59 -23.89
CA HIS A 387 11.51 -45.91 -23.33
C HIS A 387 12.44 -46.86 -24.08
N ASP A 388 13.57 -47.19 -23.48
CA ASP A 388 14.26 -48.43 -23.82
C ASP A 388 13.42 -49.57 -23.22
N ASN A 389 12.54 -50.12 -24.05
CA ASN A 389 12.08 -51.49 -23.90
C ASN A 389 13.20 -52.39 -24.41
N ASP A 390 14.01 -52.93 -23.51
CA ASP A 390 14.82 -54.10 -23.80
C ASP A 390 14.08 -55.36 -23.33
N GLY A 391 14.07 -56.35 -24.22
CA GLY A 391 13.53 -57.68 -24.01
C GLY A 391 14.56 -58.67 -23.46
#